data_AF-A0AAE0HUB9-F1
#
_entry.id   AF-A0AAE0HUB9-F1
#
_cell.length_a   1.000
_cell.length_b   1.000
_cell.length_c   1.000
_cell.angle_alpha   90.00
_cell.angle_beta   90.00
_cell.angle_gamma   90.00
#
_symmetry.space_group_name_H-M   'P 1'
#
loop_
_entity.id
_entity.type
_entity.pdbx_description
1 polymer ?
#
loop_
_entity_poly.entity_id
_entity_poly.type
_entity_poly.pdbx_seq_one_letter_code
_entity_poly.pdbx_strand_id
1 'polypeptide(L)'
;LLAARAAAAAKLTRGQLIVKAGEKWLGKKYVFGGGDCSGPTKGGFDCSGLLKYAVCKVTNKVLPHNAQAQYNLKKGKHVKLSQIKPGDALFWAYNNKKCGSTVHHVGIYVGKDKKGNRIVLHAPHTGTVVKKAPVWTKGLCGSAVR
;
A
#
# COMPACT_ATOMS: atom_id res chain seq x y z
N LEU A 1 9.03 -31.42 25.68
CA LEU A 1 8.38 -32.01 24.47
C LEU A 1 6.94 -31.50 24.21
N LEU A 2 6.28 -30.73 25.10
CA LEU A 2 4.87 -30.32 24.91
C LEU A 2 4.62 -28.97 24.19
N ALA A 3 5.61 -28.08 24.02
CA ALA A 3 5.41 -26.84 23.25
C ALA A 3 5.55 -27.05 21.72
N ALA A 4 5.83 -28.29 21.29
CA ALA A 4 6.04 -28.69 19.91
C ALA A 4 4.76 -28.72 19.04
N ARG A 5 3.63 -28.30 19.60
CA ARG A 5 2.48 -27.82 18.82
C ARG A 5 2.53 -26.30 18.77
N ALA A 6 3.49 -25.81 17.99
CA ALA A 6 3.46 -24.49 17.41
C ALA A 6 2.00 -24.19 17.02
N ALA A 7 1.51 -23.05 17.52
CA ALA A 7 0.20 -22.51 17.19
C ALA A 7 -0.13 -22.81 15.73
N ALA A 8 -1.29 -23.44 15.50
CA ALA A 8 -1.89 -23.59 14.18
C ALA A 8 -1.60 -22.33 13.36
N ALA A 9 -1.03 -22.48 12.15
CA ALA A 9 -0.56 -21.37 11.33
C ALA A 9 -1.58 -20.22 11.38
N ALA A 10 -1.22 -19.12 12.08
CA ALA A 10 -2.17 -18.05 12.35
C ALA A 10 -2.70 -17.52 11.01
N LYS A 11 -4.02 -17.54 10.84
CA LYS A 11 -4.67 -17.05 9.62
C LYS A 11 -4.24 -15.61 9.37
N LEU A 12 -3.75 -15.32 8.16
CA LEU A 12 -3.30 -13.98 7.79
C LEU A 12 -4.40 -12.94 8.07
N THR A 13 -4.01 -11.82 8.67
CA THR A 13 -4.91 -10.67 8.84
C THR A 13 -5.34 -10.12 7.47
N ARG A 14 -6.47 -9.41 7.41
CA ARG A 14 -6.92 -8.73 6.18
C ARG A 14 -5.83 -7.84 5.57
N GLY A 15 -5.10 -7.10 6.40
CA GLY A 15 -4.01 -6.24 5.94
C GLY A 15 -2.84 -7.01 5.33
N GLN A 16 -2.46 -8.16 5.92
CA GLN A 16 -1.46 -9.05 5.32
C GLN A 16 -1.95 -9.67 4.00
N LEU A 17 -3.24 -9.95 3.87
CA LEU A 17 -3.83 -10.41 2.60
C LEU A 17 -3.78 -9.31 1.52
N ILE A 18 -3.98 -8.03 1.89
CA ILE A 18 -3.85 -6.89 0.96
C ILE A 18 -2.39 -6.78 0.48
N VAL A 19 -1.43 -6.87 1.41
CA VAL A 19 0.00 -6.90 1.07
C VAL A 19 0.28 -8.05 0.09
N LYS A 20 -0.14 -9.28 0.41
CA LYS A 20 0.07 -10.47 -0.43
C LYS A 20 -0.58 -10.32 -1.82
N ALA A 21 -1.76 -9.71 -1.90
CA ALA A 21 -2.43 -9.43 -3.16
C ALA A 21 -1.61 -8.50 -4.05
N GLY A 22 -1.03 -7.44 -3.48
CA GLY A 22 -0.11 -6.55 -4.20
C GLY A 22 1.22 -7.23 -4.56
N GLU A 23 1.79 -8.03 -3.67
CA GLU A 23 3.08 -8.72 -3.88
C GLU A 23 3.05 -9.70 -5.05
N LYS A 24 1.87 -10.26 -5.39
CA LYS A 24 1.67 -11.05 -6.61
C LYS A 24 2.18 -10.34 -7.87
N TRP A 25 2.23 -9.00 -7.85
CA TRP A 25 2.62 -8.18 -8.99
C TRP A 25 4.02 -7.61 -8.91
N LEU A 26 4.88 -8.05 -7.97
CA LEU A 26 6.30 -7.67 -7.97
C LEU A 26 6.91 -7.87 -9.37
N GLY A 27 7.62 -6.85 -9.86
CA GLY A 27 8.19 -6.83 -11.20
C GLY A 27 7.24 -6.39 -12.33
N LYS A 28 5.93 -6.21 -12.08
CA LYS A 28 4.99 -5.66 -13.08
C LYS A 28 5.34 -4.20 -13.38
N LYS A 29 5.33 -3.82 -14.66
CA LYS A 29 5.66 -2.45 -15.11
C LYS A 29 4.74 -1.40 -14.49
N TYR A 30 5.32 -0.22 -14.23
CA TYR A 30 4.54 0.97 -13.97
C TYR A 30 3.88 1.46 -15.27
N VAL A 31 2.60 1.81 -15.19
CA VAL A 31 1.86 2.50 -16.25
C VAL A 31 0.96 3.55 -15.62
N PHE A 32 1.07 4.80 -16.04
CA PHE A 32 0.23 5.90 -15.53
C PHE A 32 -1.26 5.63 -15.84
N GLY A 33 -2.11 5.72 -14.82
CA GLY A 33 -3.52 5.36 -14.91
C GLY A 33 -3.78 3.84 -14.97
N GLY A 34 -2.76 3.00 -14.77
CA GLY A 34 -2.87 1.55 -14.82
C GLY A 34 -3.41 0.95 -13.53
N GLY A 35 -4.28 -0.06 -13.65
CA GLY A 35 -4.76 -0.90 -12.55
C GLY A 35 -6.22 -0.69 -12.17
N ASP A 36 -6.94 -1.78 -11.97
CA ASP A 36 -8.31 -1.78 -11.43
C ASP A 36 -8.54 -2.98 -10.49
N CYS A 37 -9.80 -3.33 -10.21
CA CYS A 37 -10.12 -4.48 -9.36
C CYS A 37 -9.76 -5.85 -9.97
N SER A 38 -9.62 -5.92 -11.29
CA SER A 38 -9.36 -7.14 -12.05
C SER A 38 -7.86 -7.38 -12.27
N GLY A 39 -7.04 -6.32 -12.22
CA GLY A 39 -5.59 -6.45 -12.33
C GLY A 39 -4.92 -5.25 -12.99
N PRO A 40 -3.73 -5.43 -13.60
CA PRO A 40 -3.07 -4.37 -14.34
C PRO A 40 -3.88 -4.03 -15.59
N THR A 41 -4.03 -2.74 -15.88
CA THR A 41 -4.62 -2.25 -17.14
C THR A 41 -3.53 -1.56 -17.95
N LYS A 42 -3.69 -1.50 -19.29
CA LYS A 42 -2.66 -0.98 -20.19
C LYS A 42 -1.27 -1.65 -20.00
N GLY A 43 -1.25 -2.87 -19.47
CA GLY A 43 -0.05 -3.65 -19.21
C GLY A 43 0.64 -3.41 -17.85
N GLY A 44 0.10 -2.55 -16.96
CA GLY A 44 0.76 -2.24 -15.69
C GLY A 44 -0.11 -1.60 -14.61
N PHE A 45 0.55 -1.03 -13.61
CA PHE A 45 -0.06 -0.33 -12.48
C PHE A 45 0.53 1.06 -12.29
N ASP A 46 -0.27 2.03 -11.87
CA ASP A 46 0.26 3.18 -11.12
C ASP A 46 0.13 2.94 -9.60
N CYS A 47 0.61 3.90 -8.81
CA CYS A 47 0.63 3.78 -7.35
C CYS A 47 -0.77 3.56 -6.75
N SER A 48 -1.75 4.36 -7.18
CA SER A 48 -3.12 4.31 -6.69
C SER A 48 -3.90 3.13 -7.23
N GLY A 49 -3.61 2.70 -8.47
CA GLY A 49 -4.17 1.51 -9.10
C GLY A 49 -3.71 0.22 -8.42
N LEU A 50 -2.44 0.13 -8.00
CA LEU A 50 -1.95 -1.02 -7.23
C LEU A 50 -2.66 -1.13 -5.86
N LEU A 51 -2.81 -0.02 -5.13
CA LEU A 51 -3.55 -0.01 -3.87
C LEU A 51 -5.01 -0.40 -4.09
N LYS A 52 -5.67 0.20 -5.11
CA LYS A 52 -7.05 -0.10 -5.50
C LYS A 52 -7.23 -1.60 -5.76
N TYR A 53 -6.39 -2.20 -6.60
CA TYR A 53 -6.42 -3.63 -6.89
C TYR A 53 -6.31 -4.46 -5.59
N ALA A 54 -5.29 -4.20 -4.78
CA ALA A 54 -4.97 -5.00 -3.61
C ALA A 54 -6.11 -4.97 -2.56
N VAL A 55 -6.68 -3.78 -2.32
CA VAL A 55 -7.83 -3.61 -1.42
C VAL A 55 -9.08 -4.27 -1.99
N CYS A 56 -9.37 -4.05 -3.28
CA CYS A 56 -10.55 -4.61 -3.92
C CYS A 56 -10.53 -6.14 -3.91
N LYS A 57 -9.38 -6.75 -4.21
CA LYS A 57 -9.21 -8.21 -4.24
C LYS A 57 -9.51 -8.90 -2.92
N VAL A 58 -9.30 -8.22 -1.79
CA VAL A 58 -9.45 -8.79 -0.44
C VAL A 58 -10.76 -8.39 0.23
N THR A 59 -11.31 -7.21 -0.12
CA THR A 59 -12.43 -6.61 0.61
C THR A 59 -13.67 -6.38 -0.25
N ASN A 60 -13.57 -6.56 -1.56
CA ASN A 60 -14.56 -6.16 -2.57
C ASN A 60 -14.91 -4.65 -2.54
N LYS A 61 -14.14 -3.83 -1.82
CA LYS A 61 -14.31 -2.37 -1.81
C LYS A 61 -13.49 -1.74 -2.93
N VAL A 62 -14.15 -0.90 -3.71
CA VAL A 62 -13.51 -0.16 -4.81
C VAL A 62 -13.02 1.19 -4.28
N LEU A 63 -11.70 1.41 -4.38
CA LEU A 63 -11.11 2.72 -4.10
C LEU A 63 -11.16 3.62 -5.34
N PRO A 64 -11.20 4.95 -5.17
CA PRO A 64 -10.97 5.87 -6.28
C PRO A 64 -9.58 5.63 -6.89
N HIS A 65 -9.45 5.82 -8.20
CA HIS A 65 -8.17 5.69 -8.91
C HIS A 65 -7.42 7.03 -8.88
N ASN A 66 -7.09 7.50 -7.68
CA ASN A 66 -6.35 8.73 -7.45
C ASN A 66 -5.81 8.74 -6.03
N ALA A 67 -4.50 8.95 -5.86
CA ALA A 67 -3.85 8.89 -4.54
C ALA A 67 -4.39 9.95 -3.55
N GLN A 68 -4.66 11.18 -4.03
CA GLN A 68 -5.24 12.23 -3.19
C GLN A 68 -6.65 11.89 -2.71
N ALA A 69 -7.49 11.34 -3.59
CA ALA A 69 -8.84 10.91 -3.25
C ALA A 69 -8.83 9.71 -2.28
N GLN A 70 -7.85 8.81 -2.41
CA GLN A 70 -7.63 7.71 -1.47
C GLN A 70 -7.20 8.21 -0.08
N TYR A 71 -6.35 9.24 -0.01
CA TYR A 71 -5.97 9.87 1.26
C TYR A 71 -7.18 10.54 1.94
N ASN A 72 -8.01 11.25 1.17
CA ASN A 72 -9.20 11.96 1.67
C ASN A 72 -10.45 11.07 1.79
N LEU A 73 -10.30 9.75 1.73
CA LEU A 73 -11.43 8.83 1.71
C LEU A 73 -12.20 8.93 3.03
N LYS A 74 -13.45 9.42 2.98
CA LYS A 74 -14.31 9.59 4.18
C LYS A 74 -14.49 8.31 5.02
N LYS A 75 -14.44 7.14 4.35
CA LYS A 75 -14.56 5.82 5.00
C LYS A 75 -13.22 5.25 5.48
N GLY A 76 -12.11 5.90 5.15
CA GLY A 76 -10.78 5.53 5.62
C GLY A 76 -10.50 6.13 6.99
N LYS A 77 -9.77 5.38 7.83
CA LYS A 77 -9.35 5.88 9.14
C LYS A 77 -7.90 6.36 9.06
N HIS A 78 -7.64 7.62 9.41
CA HIS A 78 -6.27 8.09 9.59
C HIS A 78 -5.65 7.46 10.84
N VAL A 79 -4.46 6.87 10.67
CA VAL A 79 -3.72 6.17 11.74
C VAL A 79 -2.35 6.82 11.91
N LYS A 80 -1.95 7.05 13.17
CA LYS A 80 -0.61 7.58 13.48
C LYS A 80 0.46 6.63 12.93
N LEU A 81 1.56 7.19 12.41
CA LEU A 81 2.66 6.40 11.83
C LEU A 81 3.30 5.40 12.81
N SER A 82 3.14 5.59 14.13
CA SER A 82 3.59 4.65 15.17
C SER A 82 2.66 3.45 15.36
N GLN A 83 1.45 3.49 14.82
CA GLN A 83 0.39 2.46 14.99
C GLN A 83 0.06 1.73 13.68
N ILE A 84 0.87 1.96 12.64
CA ILE A 84 0.66 1.35 11.33
C ILE A 84 0.85 -0.16 11.39
N LYS A 85 0.03 -0.87 10.62
CA LYS A 85 0.03 -2.32 10.49
C LYS A 85 0.09 -2.70 9.01
N PRO A 86 0.62 -3.89 8.67
CA PRO A 86 0.62 -4.35 7.28
C PRO A 86 -0.74 -4.16 6.61
N GLY A 87 -0.76 -3.59 5.41
CA GLY A 87 -1.97 -3.25 4.66
C GLY A 87 -2.41 -1.78 4.75
N ASP A 88 -1.94 -1.02 5.74
CA ASP A 88 -2.22 0.42 5.81
C ASP A 88 -1.58 1.16 4.61
N ALA A 89 -2.29 2.14 4.05
CA ALA A 89 -1.81 2.94 2.95
C ALA A 89 -0.96 4.13 3.45
N LEU A 90 0.28 4.21 3.00
CA LEU A 90 1.20 5.32 3.24
C LEU A 90 1.16 6.27 2.05
N PHE A 91 1.18 7.57 2.32
CA PHE A 91 1.04 8.60 1.29
C PHE A 91 2.19 9.59 1.34
N TRP A 92 2.56 10.08 0.17
CA TRP A 92 3.55 11.13 0.00
C TRP A 92 2.96 12.31 -0.75
N ALA A 93 3.31 13.50 -0.28
CA ALA A 93 2.82 14.77 -0.76
C ALA A 93 3.97 15.73 -1.10
N TYR A 94 3.73 16.65 -2.04
CA TYR A 94 4.68 17.70 -2.39
C TYR A 94 4.98 18.61 -1.18
N ASN A 95 3.96 18.81 -0.34
CA ASN A 95 4.10 19.43 0.97
C ASN A 95 3.44 18.52 2.02
N ASN A 96 4.24 17.87 2.86
CA ASN A 96 3.74 16.93 3.87
C ASN A 96 2.89 17.58 4.99
N LYS A 97 2.92 18.92 5.12
CA LYS A 97 1.98 19.67 5.98
C LYS A 97 0.62 19.90 5.32
N LYS A 98 0.49 19.63 4.01
CA LYS A 98 -0.73 19.80 3.20
C LYS A 98 -1.16 18.50 2.52
N CYS A 99 -1.08 17.37 3.24
CA CYS A 99 -1.48 16.07 2.68
C CYS A 99 -2.95 15.96 2.27
N GLY A 100 -3.83 16.83 2.78
CA GLY A 100 -5.22 16.90 2.31
C GLY A 100 -5.38 17.38 0.87
N SER A 101 -4.34 17.96 0.25
CA SER A 101 -4.45 18.57 -1.08
C SER A 101 -3.22 18.45 -1.99
N THR A 102 -2.10 17.86 -1.53
CA THR A 102 -0.86 17.77 -2.31
C THR A 102 -0.24 16.37 -2.42
N VAL A 103 -1.01 15.31 -2.12
CA VAL A 103 -0.60 13.91 -2.27
C VAL A 103 -0.39 13.59 -3.75
N HIS A 104 0.78 13.02 -4.06
CA HIS A 104 1.15 12.58 -5.40
C HIS A 104 1.54 11.11 -5.48
N HIS A 105 1.70 10.42 -4.35
CA HIS A 105 2.10 9.02 -4.34
C HIS A 105 1.51 8.26 -3.15
N VAL A 106 1.29 6.96 -3.35
CA VAL A 106 0.76 6.04 -2.33
C VAL A 106 1.45 4.69 -2.41
N GLY A 107 1.54 3.98 -1.29
CA GLY A 107 2.01 2.60 -1.23
C GLY A 107 1.42 1.84 -0.05
N ILE A 108 1.50 0.51 -0.11
CA ILE A 108 0.96 -0.40 0.91
C ILE A 108 2.06 -0.71 1.92
N TYR A 109 1.85 -0.40 3.20
CA TYR A 109 2.80 -0.75 4.25
C TYR A 109 2.88 -2.28 4.39
N VAL A 110 4.09 -2.83 4.29
CA VAL A 110 4.35 -4.28 4.33
C VAL A 110 4.65 -4.75 5.74
N GLY A 111 5.28 -3.90 6.55
CA GLY A 111 5.84 -4.26 7.86
C GLY A 111 7.30 -3.83 7.97
N LYS A 112 8.01 -4.36 8.96
CA LYS A 112 9.45 -4.13 9.13
C LYS A 112 10.25 -5.26 8.49
N ASP A 113 11.39 -4.95 7.88
CA ASP A 113 12.38 -5.94 7.47
C ASP A 113 13.18 -6.47 8.69
N LYS A 114 14.10 -7.41 8.45
CA LYS A 114 14.96 -8.00 9.49
C LYS A 114 15.85 -6.98 10.20
N LYS A 115 16.10 -5.81 9.58
CA LYS A 115 16.91 -4.71 10.15
C LYS A 115 16.03 -3.67 10.86
N GLY A 116 14.72 -3.91 10.95
CA GLY A 116 13.77 -3.00 11.59
C GLY A 116 13.30 -1.85 10.70
N ASN A 117 13.72 -1.79 9.43
CA ASN A 117 13.28 -0.75 8.49
C ASN A 117 11.84 -0.99 8.10
N ARG A 118 11.03 0.07 8.12
CA ARG A 118 9.66 0.03 7.57
C ARG A 118 9.72 -0.14 6.05
N ILE A 119 8.95 -1.08 5.52
CA ILE A 119 8.91 -1.40 4.09
C ILE A 119 7.54 -1.02 3.51
N VAL A 120 7.55 -0.45 2.31
CA VAL A 120 6.36 -0.17 1.50
C VAL A 120 6.43 -0.96 0.18
N LEU A 121 5.28 -1.45 -0.28
CA LEU A 121 5.05 -1.97 -1.61
C LEU A 121 4.39 -0.88 -2.46
N HIS A 122 4.97 -0.55 -3.63
CA HIS A 122 4.43 0.50 -4.50
C HIS A 122 4.77 0.26 -5.98
N ALA A 123 4.01 0.92 -6.86
CA ALA A 123 4.38 1.18 -8.26
C ALA A 123 4.88 2.64 -8.34
N PRO A 124 6.19 2.89 -8.45
CA PRO A 124 6.77 4.22 -8.16
C PRO A 124 6.49 5.28 -9.22
N HIS A 125 6.91 5.05 -10.46
CA HIS A 125 6.86 6.01 -11.56
C HIS A 125 7.24 5.33 -12.89
N THR A 126 7.07 6.05 -14.00
CA THR A 126 7.46 5.60 -15.34
C THR A 126 8.90 5.09 -15.39
N GLY A 127 9.13 4.02 -16.15
CA GLY A 127 10.43 3.36 -16.27
C GLY A 127 10.76 2.38 -15.13
N THR A 128 9.86 2.18 -14.17
CA THR A 128 10.07 1.25 -13.05
C THR A 128 9.01 0.14 -13.00
N VAL A 129 9.10 -0.69 -11.96
CA VAL A 129 8.21 -1.81 -11.71
C VAL A 129 7.65 -1.74 -10.29
N VAL A 130 6.57 -2.47 -10.04
CA VAL A 130 6.09 -2.76 -8.69
C VAL A 130 7.21 -3.39 -7.89
N LYS A 131 7.56 -2.77 -6.76
CA LYS A 131 8.68 -3.20 -5.91
C LYS A 131 8.41 -2.91 -4.45
N LYS A 132 9.22 -3.52 -3.59
CA LYS A 132 9.35 -3.13 -2.18
C LYS A 132 10.50 -2.13 -2.04
N ALA A 133 10.34 -1.17 -1.15
CA ALA A 133 11.39 -0.22 -0.80
C ALA A 133 11.29 0.15 0.69
N PRO A 134 12.39 0.57 1.34
CA PRO A 134 12.31 1.26 2.62
C PRO A 134 11.39 2.49 2.52
N VAL A 135 10.60 2.74 3.56
CA VAL A 135 9.79 3.96 3.68
C VAL A 135 10.73 5.16 3.79
N TRP A 136 10.64 6.09 2.83
CA TRP A 136 11.38 7.34 2.86
C TRP A 136 10.57 8.47 3.53
N THR A 137 11.27 9.41 4.16
CA THR A 137 10.66 10.47 4.98
C THR A 137 10.29 11.73 4.20
N LYS A 138 11.04 12.06 3.13
CA LYS A 138 10.76 13.23 2.29
C LYS A 138 9.36 13.13 1.69
N GLY A 139 8.48 14.08 2.05
CA GLY A 139 7.10 14.14 1.59
C GLY A 139 6.13 13.18 2.30
N LEU A 140 6.60 12.33 3.23
CA LEU A 140 5.74 11.36 3.93
C LEU A 140 4.69 12.09 4.78
N CYS A 141 3.43 11.75 4.59
CA CYS A 141 2.33 12.27 5.39
C CYS A 141 2.40 11.78 6.84
N GLY A 142 2.00 12.63 7.79
CA GLY A 142 2.04 12.32 9.23
C GLY A 142 1.08 11.21 9.69
N SER A 143 0.27 10.67 8.79
CA SER A 143 -0.64 9.56 9.04
C SER A 143 -0.72 8.62 7.83
N ALA A 144 -1.05 7.37 8.11
CA ALA A 144 -1.49 6.39 7.12
C ALA A 144 -3.03 6.40 7.04
N VAL A 145 -3.61 5.76 6.01
CA VAL A 145 -5.04 5.47 5.93
C VAL A 145 -5.27 3.96 6.00
N ARG A 146 -6.19 3.53 6.87
CA ARG A 146 -6.63 2.15 7.07
C ARG A 146 -8.08 1.94 6.65
#